data_AF-M7ZDW4-F1
#
_entry.id   AF-M7ZDW4-F1
#
_cell.length_a   1.000
_cell.length_b   1.000
_cell.length_c   1.000
_cell.angle_alpha   90.00
_cell.angle_beta   90.00
_cell.angle_gamma   90.00
#
_symmetry.space_group_name_H-M   'P 1'
#
loop_
_entity.id
_entity.type
_entity.pdbx_description
1 polymer ?
#
loop_
_entity_poly.entity_id
_entity_poly.type
_entity_poly.pdbx_seq_one_letter_code
_entity_poly.pdbx_strand_id
1 'polypeptide(L)'
;MCFFQTVRRHGLGHPRGIVDRRVTEFVKVWKSPEDLPRVIGRGPVRATARTIRMRAPHRVCRWHRRELERREVTGTMTSDGGDGLTATETSQQGTRRSERGSRRTHDTGGVKFGVLMIPTLLTATSVFIIAFIAAPPVDIDGIREPVSGSLLYGNNIISSAIIPTSAATGLHFYPIWEAASVDEWLYNGGPYELIVLHFLLGVACYMGREWELSFRLGMRPWIAVAYSAPVAAATAVFLIYPIGQGSFSDGMPLGISGTFNFMIVFQAEHNILMHPFHMLGVAGVFGGSLFSAMHGSLVTSSLIRETAENESANEGYKFGQEEETYNIMAAHGYFG
;
A
#
# COMPACT_ATOMS: atom_id res chain seq x y z
N MET A 1 10.35 27.74 -18.31
CA MET A 1 10.16 29.02 -19.04
C MET A 1 9.21 29.87 -18.20
N CYS A 2 9.58 31.12 -17.96
CA CYS A 2 9.09 32.03 -16.89
C CYS A 2 7.60 32.39 -16.93
N PHE A 3 7.04 32.62 -15.73
CA PHE A 3 6.32 33.82 -15.22
C PHE A 3 5.35 33.38 -14.09
N PHE A 4 5.21 33.96 -12.89
CA PHE A 4 5.48 35.30 -12.36
C PHE A 4 5.81 35.27 -10.84
N GLN A 5 6.73 36.16 -10.46
CA GLN A 5 7.00 36.91 -9.22
C GLN A 5 6.58 36.47 -7.80
N THR A 6 7.62 36.49 -6.96
CA THR A 6 7.77 37.07 -5.62
C THR A 6 6.67 38.03 -5.12
N VAL A 7 6.07 37.71 -3.96
CA VAL A 7 5.67 38.70 -2.95
C VAL A 7 6.20 38.25 -1.59
N ARG A 8 6.98 39.13 -0.96
CA ARG A 8 7.51 38.97 0.40
C ARG A 8 6.82 40.03 1.30
N ARG A 9 6.31 39.56 2.45
CA ARG A 9 6.27 40.18 3.79
C ARG A 9 4.89 40.45 4.43
N HIS A 10 4.89 40.09 5.73
CA HIS A 10 4.12 40.52 6.90
C HIS A 10 2.72 39.90 7.14
N GLY A 11 2.69 38.95 8.09
CA GLY A 11 2.01 39.09 9.37
C GLY A 11 0.47 39.19 9.39
N LEU A 12 -0.13 38.17 10.01
CA LEU A 12 -1.48 38.09 10.59
C LEU A 12 -2.65 37.94 9.60
N GLY A 13 -3.36 36.80 9.70
CA GLY A 13 -4.65 36.55 9.07
C GLY A 13 -4.71 35.19 8.37
N HIS A 14 -5.47 34.26 8.94
CA HIS A 14 -5.77 32.94 8.38
C HIS A 14 -6.60 33.11 7.07
N PRO A 15 -6.13 32.69 5.88
CA PRO A 15 -6.84 32.97 4.64
C PRO A 15 -7.75 31.80 4.22
N ARG A 16 -8.90 31.64 4.87
CA ARG A 16 -9.93 30.67 4.44
C ARG A 16 -10.74 31.11 3.21
N GLY A 17 -10.56 32.33 2.70
CA GLY A 17 -11.42 32.90 1.65
C GLY A 17 -10.86 32.94 0.21
N ILE A 18 -9.62 32.50 -0.03
CA ILE A 18 -8.96 32.65 -1.35
C ILE A 18 -8.83 31.31 -2.11
N VAL A 19 -9.02 30.18 -1.43
CA VAL A 19 -8.97 28.84 -2.02
C VAL A 19 -10.35 28.43 -2.56
N ASP A 20 -11.41 28.87 -1.89
CA ASP A 20 -12.82 28.54 -2.14
C ASP A 20 -13.26 28.81 -3.61
N ARG A 21 -13.05 30.02 -4.12
CA ARG A 21 -13.39 30.36 -5.53
C ARG A 21 -12.61 29.59 -6.60
N ARG A 22 -11.47 28.97 -6.26
CA ARG A 22 -10.63 28.26 -7.24
C ARG A 22 -11.04 26.79 -7.41
N VAL A 23 -11.71 26.20 -6.43
CA VAL A 23 -12.24 24.83 -6.51
C VAL A 23 -13.37 24.76 -7.54
N THR A 24 -14.27 25.75 -7.53
CA THR A 24 -15.40 25.84 -8.48
C THR A 24 -14.98 26.14 -9.92
N GLU A 25 -13.91 26.91 -10.11
CA GLU A 25 -13.38 27.25 -11.44
C GLU A 25 -12.56 26.09 -12.05
N PHE A 26 -11.88 25.27 -11.24
CA PHE A 26 -11.08 24.15 -11.74
C PHE A 26 -11.94 23.06 -12.43
N VAL A 27 -13.16 22.83 -11.92
CA VAL A 27 -14.14 21.92 -12.54
C VAL A 27 -14.69 22.48 -13.87
N LYS A 28 -14.72 23.80 -14.04
CA LYS A 28 -15.17 24.44 -15.30
C LYS A 28 -14.10 24.39 -16.40
N VAL A 29 -12.82 24.51 -16.04
CA VAL A 29 -11.69 24.54 -17.01
C VAL A 29 -11.59 23.27 -17.85
N TRP A 30 -12.02 22.11 -17.34
CA TRP A 30 -12.00 20.85 -18.09
C TRP A 30 -13.19 20.60 -19.02
N LYS A 31 -14.08 21.58 -19.21
CA LYS A 31 -15.19 21.49 -20.18
C LYS A 31 -14.83 21.92 -21.61
N SER A 32 -13.65 22.51 -21.84
CA SER A 32 -13.25 23.02 -23.17
C SER A 32 -12.06 22.25 -23.76
N PRO A 33 -12.20 21.61 -24.94
CA PRO A 33 -11.12 20.86 -25.59
C PRO A 33 -10.03 21.71 -26.28
N GLU A 34 -10.03 23.04 -26.15
CA GLU A 34 -9.27 23.92 -27.06
C GLU A 34 -7.89 24.39 -26.54
N ASP A 35 -7.52 24.11 -25.28
CA ASP A 35 -6.34 24.73 -24.64
C ASP A 35 -5.14 23.78 -24.38
N LEU A 36 -4.64 23.08 -25.42
CA LEU A 36 -3.39 22.31 -25.33
C LEU A 36 -2.26 22.96 -26.16
N PRO A 37 -1.26 23.62 -25.55
CA PRO A 37 -0.08 24.08 -26.26
C PRO A 37 0.94 22.95 -26.46
N ARG A 38 1.27 22.65 -27.73
CA ARG A 38 2.44 21.88 -28.16
C ARG A 38 3.71 22.71 -28.00
N VAL A 39 4.73 22.25 -27.26
CA VAL A 39 6.10 22.78 -27.40
C VAL A 39 7.15 21.67 -27.24
N ILE A 40 7.83 21.37 -28.34
CA ILE A 40 9.09 20.63 -28.44
C ILE A 40 10.23 21.64 -28.29
N GLY A 41 11.25 21.33 -27.47
CA GLY A 41 12.47 22.15 -27.37
C GLY A 41 13.63 21.43 -26.70
N ARG A 42 14.67 21.13 -27.50
CA ARG A 42 15.94 20.49 -27.12
C ARG A 42 16.91 21.50 -26.49
N GLY A 43 17.70 21.08 -25.49
CA GLY A 43 18.90 21.78 -25.02
C GLY A 43 19.65 21.00 -23.93
N PRO A 44 21.01 20.95 -23.93
CA PRO A 44 21.78 20.01 -23.12
C PRO A 44 22.09 20.57 -21.72
N VAL A 45 22.04 19.72 -20.69
CA VAL A 45 22.50 20.07 -19.33
C VAL A 45 23.76 19.26 -19.01
N ARG A 46 24.87 19.97 -18.81
CA ARG A 46 26.14 19.41 -18.34
C ARG A 46 26.02 19.04 -16.85
N ALA A 47 26.31 17.80 -16.50
CA ALA A 47 26.44 17.33 -15.13
C ALA A 47 27.89 17.45 -14.64
N THR A 48 28.10 18.09 -13.50
CA THR A 48 29.36 18.06 -12.74
C THR A 48 29.19 17.09 -11.56
N ALA A 49 29.95 16.00 -11.58
CA ALA A 49 29.99 15.02 -10.51
C ALA A 49 30.80 15.57 -9.32
N ARG A 50 30.22 15.54 -8.12
CA ARG A 50 30.96 15.59 -6.85
C ARG A 50 30.71 14.31 -6.07
N THR A 51 31.78 13.57 -5.85
CA THR A 51 31.84 12.33 -5.08
C THR A 51 31.59 12.62 -3.60
N ILE A 52 30.51 12.06 -3.03
CA ILE A 52 30.27 12.04 -1.58
C ILE A 52 30.66 10.67 -1.04
N ARG A 53 31.67 10.63 -0.19
CA ARG A 53 32.19 9.44 0.48
C ARG A 53 31.40 9.23 1.78
N MET A 54 30.50 8.25 1.84
CA MET A 54 29.79 7.89 3.07
C MET A 54 30.58 6.83 3.87
N ARG A 55 30.86 7.13 5.14
CA ARG A 55 31.36 6.17 6.15
C ARG A 55 30.15 5.51 6.83
N ALA A 56 30.13 4.18 6.87
CA ALA A 56 29.12 3.40 7.59
C ALA A 56 29.36 3.40 9.12
N PRO A 57 28.33 3.52 9.96
CA PRO A 57 28.43 3.24 11.38
C PRO A 57 28.11 1.76 11.68
N HIS A 58 29.11 1.06 12.23
CA HIS A 58 28.94 -0.20 12.95
C HIS A 58 28.05 0.01 14.19
N ARG A 59 26.90 -0.69 14.29
CA ARG A 59 26.26 -1.19 15.53
C ARG A 59 24.86 -1.75 15.26
N VAL A 60 24.75 -2.92 14.62
CA VAL A 60 23.57 -3.80 14.78
C VAL A 60 24.05 -5.25 14.65
N CYS A 61 24.54 -5.83 15.75
CA CYS A 61 24.76 -7.28 15.87
C CYS A 61 25.04 -7.63 17.34
N ARG A 62 23.99 -7.62 18.18
CA ARG A 62 24.10 -8.13 19.56
C ARG A 62 22.98 -9.10 19.96
N TRP A 63 22.01 -9.34 19.07
CA TRP A 63 20.93 -10.30 19.30
C TRP A 63 21.23 -11.69 18.70
N HIS A 64 22.00 -11.75 17.61
CA HIS A 64 22.27 -13.00 16.88
C HIS A 64 23.36 -13.91 17.51
N ARG A 65 24.10 -13.44 18.53
CA ARG A 65 25.17 -14.22 19.18
C ARG A 65 24.67 -15.14 20.30
N ARG A 66 23.52 -14.86 20.91
CA ARG A 66 23.00 -15.63 22.06
C ARG A 66 22.29 -16.94 21.68
N GLU A 67 21.96 -17.12 20.39
CA GLU A 67 21.22 -18.30 19.93
C GLU A 67 22.13 -19.40 19.34
N LEU A 68 23.39 -19.06 19.03
CA LEU A 68 24.40 -20.01 18.54
C LEU A 68 25.17 -20.67 19.70
N GLU A 69 25.46 -19.96 20.78
CA GLU A 69 26.11 -20.52 21.98
C GLU A 69 25.22 -21.54 22.73
N ARG A 70 23.90 -21.53 22.51
CA ARG A 70 22.97 -22.48 23.14
C ARG A 70 22.90 -23.84 22.42
N ARG A 71 23.45 -23.94 21.20
CA ARG A 71 23.44 -25.18 20.40
C ARG A 71 24.76 -25.98 20.47
N GLU A 72 25.85 -25.40 20.98
CA GLU A 72 27.14 -26.10 21.10
C GLU A 72 27.33 -26.85 22.43
N VAL A 73 26.43 -26.69 23.42
CA VAL A 73 26.54 -27.34 24.75
C VAL A 73 25.87 -28.73 24.81
N THR A 74 25.37 -29.26 23.69
CA THR A 74 24.70 -30.59 23.64
C THR A 74 25.29 -31.52 22.58
N GLY A 75 26.60 -31.73 22.62
CA GLY A 75 27.25 -32.65 21.68
C GLY A 75 28.73 -32.88 21.89
N THR A 76 29.14 -33.40 23.06
CA THR A 76 30.47 -33.99 23.25
C THR A 76 30.36 -35.30 24.04
N MET A 77 30.26 -36.43 23.33
CA MET A 77 30.51 -37.76 23.89
C MET A 77 31.96 -38.14 23.61
N THR A 78 32.75 -38.29 24.66
CA THR A 78 34.10 -38.86 24.64
C THR A 78 34.03 -40.37 24.82
N SER A 79 34.80 -41.09 23.99
CA SER A 79 35.11 -42.52 24.11
C SER A 79 36.09 -42.77 25.25
N ASP A 80 35.83 -43.76 26.11
CA ASP A 80 36.85 -44.66 26.67
C ASP A 80 36.17 -45.86 27.35
N GLY A 81 36.81 -47.03 27.24
CA GLY A 81 36.23 -48.34 27.57
C GLY A 81 36.53 -48.89 28.96
N GLY A 82 36.14 -50.16 29.16
CA GLY A 82 36.69 -51.06 30.19
C GLY A 82 35.79 -51.43 31.37
N ASP A 83 35.24 -52.65 31.31
CA ASP A 83 35.05 -53.67 32.37
C ASP A 83 34.26 -53.40 33.67
N GLY A 84 33.33 -54.33 33.97
CA GLY A 84 33.23 -54.93 35.31
C GLY A 84 31.94 -54.82 36.13
N LEU A 85 31.12 -55.89 36.07
CA LEU A 85 30.47 -56.61 37.18
C LEU A 85 29.27 -56.03 38.00
N THR A 86 28.26 -56.93 38.13
CA THR A 86 27.28 -57.17 39.23
C THR A 86 26.13 -56.16 39.45
N ALA A 87 24.88 -56.49 39.07
CA ALA A 87 23.87 -57.35 39.71
C ALA A 87 22.99 -56.62 40.76
N THR A 88 21.70 -56.40 40.45
CA THR A 88 20.53 -56.84 41.27
C THR A 88 19.20 -56.23 40.76
N GLU A 89 18.28 -57.15 40.41
CA GLU A 89 16.85 -57.18 40.73
C GLU A 89 15.93 -55.95 40.55
N THR A 90 15.10 -56.06 39.50
CA THR A 90 13.62 -55.95 39.50
C THR A 90 12.93 -54.96 40.44
N SER A 91 12.31 -53.94 39.84
CA SER A 91 10.99 -53.49 40.27
C SER A 91 10.18 -52.97 39.09
N GLN A 92 8.92 -53.41 39.06
CA GLN A 92 7.89 -53.18 38.07
C GLN A 92 7.59 -51.68 37.92
N GLN A 93 7.71 -51.14 36.70
CA GLN A 93 6.83 -50.05 36.26
C GLN A 93 6.70 -50.07 34.75
N GLY A 94 5.82 -50.96 34.29
CA GLY A 94 5.28 -50.92 32.94
C GLY A 94 4.48 -49.64 32.70
N THR A 95 4.68 -49.08 31.51
CA THR A 95 3.63 -48.48 30.68
C THR A 95 2.75 -47.41 31.34
N ARG A 96 3.27 -46.20 31.45
CA ARG A 96 2.49 -44.98 31.19
C ARG A 96 3.27 -44.09 30.22
N ARG A 97 3.37 -44.56 28.98
CA ARG A 97 3.72 -43.70 27.85
C ARG A 97 2.53 -42.76 27.69
N SER A 98 2.77 -41.48 27.95
CA SER A 98 1.84 -40.38 27.80
C SER A 98 1.20 -40.40 26.41
N GLU A 99 0.03 -41.03 26.30
CA GLU A 99 -0.99 -40.72 25.31
C GLU A 99 -1.54 -39.31 25.62
N ARG A 100 -0.72 -38.28 25.40
CA ARG A 100 -1.29 -37.01 24.96
C ARG A 100 -1.60 -37.22 23.49
N GLY A 101 -2.79 -37.80 23.28
CA GLY A 101 -3.47 -37.71 22.01
C GLY A 101 -3.39 -36.26 21.57
N SER A 102 -2.62 -36.02 20.52
CA SER A 102 -2.77 -34.85 19.68
C SER A 102 -4.21 -34.93 19.18
N ARG A 103 -5.13 -34.29 19.92
CA ARG A 103 -6.40 -33.87 19.37
C ARG A 103 -6.00 -33.00 18.19
N ARG A 104 -5.94 -33.62 17.00
CA ARG A 104 -6.29 -32.94 15.76
C ARG A 104 -7.68 -32.40 16.04
N THR A 105 -7.73 -31.17 16.52
CA THR A 105 -8.89 -30.33 16.31
C THR A 105 -9.15 -30.49 14.83
N HIS A 106 -10.30 -31.07 14.48
CA HIS A 106 -10.86 -30.91 13.16
C HIS A 106 -10.82 -29.41 12.89
N ASP A 107 -9.82 -28.97 12.12
CA ASP A 107 -9.59 -27.57 11.85
C ASP A 107 -10.62 -27.15 10.82
N THR A 108 -11.84 -26.92 11.29
CA THR A 108 -12.84 -26.13 10.60
C THR A 108 -12.48 -24.63 10.61
N GLY A 109 -11.27 -24.24 11.06
CA GLY A 109 -10.79 -22.86 11.17
C GLY A 109 -10.30 -22.24 9.86
N GLY A 110 -10.99 -22.50 8.76
CA GLY A 110 -10.70 -21.91 7.45
C GLY A 110 -11.05 -20.42 7.42
N VAL A 111 -10.03 -19.57 7.28
CA VAL A 111 -10.09 -18.13 6.93
C VAL A 111 -10.52 -17.17 8.06
N LYS A 112 -9.70 -17.03 9.10
CA LYS A 112 -9.98 -16.12 10.23
C LYS A 112 -10.07 -14.66 9.79
N PHE A 113 -9.12 -14.20 8.97
CA PHE A 113 -9.16 -12.84 8.44
C PHE A 113 -10.18 -12.66 7.32
N GLY A 114 -10.48 -13.73 6.58
CA GLY A 114 -11.45 -13.72 5.48
C GLY A 114 -12.88 -13.44 5.94
N VAL A 115 -13.24 -13.89 7.14
CA VAL A 115 -14.57 -13.63 7.73
C VAL A 115 -14.86 -12.13 7.85
N LEU A 116 -13.85 -11.30 8.10
CA LEU A 116 -14.00 -9.84 8.12
C LEU A 116 -13.75 -9.22 6.74
N MET A 117 -12.67 -9.63 6.08
CA MET A 117 -12.25 -9.08 4.79
C MET A 117 -13.34 -9.14 3.72
N ILE A 118 -14.01 -10.30 3.59
CA ILE A 118 -14.99 -10.53 2.52
C ILE A 118 -16.20 -9.58 2.66
N PRO A 119 -16.95 -9.57 3.77
CA PRO A 119 -18.12 -8.70 3.89
C PRO A 119 -17.74 -7.22 3.83
N THR A 120 -16.61 -6.80 4.41
CA THR A 120 -16.25 -5.37 4.40
C THR A 120 -15.87 -4.90 3.00
N LEU A 121 -15.09 -5.69 2.24
CA LEU A 121 -14.75 -5.33 0.86
C LEU A 121 -15.97 -5.42 -0.06
N LEU A 122 -16.86 -6.41 0.11
CA LEU A 122 -18.10 -6.49 -0.67
C LEU A 122 -19.01 -5.27 -0.42
N THR A 123 -19.16 -4.85 0.84
CA THR A 123 -19.91 -3.64 1.19
C THR A 123 -19.26 -2.40 0.58
N ALA A 124 -17.94 -2.21 0.74
CA ALA A 124 -17.23 -1.06 0.18
C ALA A 124 -17.35 -1.01 -1.36
N THR A 125 -17.15 -2.14 -2.03
CA THR A 125 -17.23 -2.23 -3.50
C THR A 125 -18.65 -2.01 -4.01
N SER A 126 -19.66 -2.63 -3.41
CA SER A 126 -21.06 -2.46 -3.85
C SER A 126 -21.53 -1.02 -3.70
N VAL A 127 -21.27 -0.38 -2.55
CA VAL A 127 -21.63 1.02 -2.31
C VAL A 127 -20.84 1.95 -3.23
N PHE A 128 -19.54 1.71 -3.44
CA PHE A 128 -18.72 2.49 -4.37
C PHE A 128 -19.30 2.46 -5.79
N ILE A 129 -19.61 1.27 -6.32
CA ILE A 129 -20.14 1.13 -7.68
C ILE A 129 -21.47 1.89 -7.82
N ILE A 130 -22.40 1.71 -6.87
CA ILE A 130 -23.71 2.36 -6.93
C ILE A 130 -23.55 3.89 -6.82
N ALA A 131 -22.77 4.37 -5.85
CA ALA A 131 -22.59 5.80 -5.63
C ALA A 131 -21.84 6.48 -6.80
N PHE A 132 -20.85 5.80 -7.38
CA PHE A 132 -20.10 6.34 -8.52
C PHE A 132 -20.99 6.50 -9.77
N ILE A 133 -21.99 5.64 -9.92
CA ILE A 133 -22.95 5.72 -11.03
C ILE A 133 -24.05 6.74 -10.74
N ALA A 134 -24.64 6.71 -9.53
CA ALA A 134 -25.97 7.31 -9.30
C ALA A 134 -26.08 8.22 -8.06
N ALA A 135 -25.01 8.48 -7.30
CA ALA A 135 -25.12 9.37 -6.14
C ALA A 135 -25.53 10.79 -6.56
N PRO A 136 -26.45 11.44 -5.82
CA PRO A 136 -26.78 12.84 -6.04
C PRO A 136 -25.61 13.77 -5.65
N PRO A 137 -25.68 15.07 -5.99
CA PRO A 137 -24.69 16.05 -5.56
C PRO A 137 -24.56 16.16 -4.04
N VAL A 138 -23.32 16.34 -3.55
CA VAL A 138 -22.95 16.31 -2.12
C VAL A 138 -22.41 17.65 -1.65
N ASP A 139 -22.83 18.14 -0.49
CA ASP A 139 -22.34 19.40 0.12
C ASP A 139 -21.05 19.19 0.92
N ILE A 140 -19.90 19.11 0.22
CA ILE A 140 -18.59 18.81 0.80
C ILE A 140 -18.13 19.85 1.85
N ASP A 141 -18.36 21.13 1.61
CA ASP A 141 -17.85 22.21 2.48
C ASP A 141 -18.86 22.64 3.55
N GLY A 142 -20.09 22.09 3.53
CA GLY A 142 -21.15 22.45 4.48
C GLY A 142 -21.70 23.87 4.27
N ILE A 143 -21.47 24.45 3.08
CA ILE A 143 -21.90 25.80 2.71
C ILE A 143 -23.14 25.80 1.81
N ARG A 144 -23.77 24.63 1.62
CA ARG A 144 -24.93 24.40 0.76
C ARG A 144 -24.64 24.59 -0.72
N GLU A 145 -23.41 24.29 -1.15
CA GLU A 145 -22.99 24.29 -2.55
C GLU A 145 -22.62 22.87 -2.99
N PRO A 146 -23.62 22.06 -3.42
CA PRO A 146 -23.39 20.65 -3.65
C PRO A 146 -22.61 20.38 -4.95
N VAL A 147 -21.67 19.45 -4.87
CA VAL A 147 -20.80 19.04 -5.97
C VAL A 147 -21.31 17.72 -6.57
N SER A 148 -21.52 17.69 -7.88
CA SER A 148 -21.89 16.46 -8.60
C SER A 148 -20.66 15.56 -8.80
N GLY A 149 -20.72 14.33 -8.29
CA GLY A 149 -19.63 13.35 -8.41
C GLY A 149 -19.95 12.13 -9.29
N SER A 150 -21.21 11.86 -9.63
CA SER A 150 -21.59 10.61 -10.28
C SER A 150 -21.82 10.73 -11.79
N LEU A 151 -21.78 9.58 -12.48
CA LEU A 151 -21.95 9.49 -13.93
C LEU A 151 -23.33 10.00 -14.40
N LEU A 152 -24.41 9.63 -13.72
CA LEU A 152 -25.78 10.06 -14.09
C LEU A 152 -25.99 11.57 -13.91
N TYR A 153 -25.17 12.22 -13.09
CA TYR A 153 -25.22 13.67 -12.87
C TYR A 153 -24.16 14.43 -13.68
N GLY A 154 -23.81 13.91 -14.86
CA GLY A 154 -23.07 14.64 -15.90
C GLY A 154 -21.55 14.52 -15.82
N ASN A 155 -21.02 13.55 -15.06
CA ASN A 155 -19.59 13.26 -15.03
C ASN A 155 -19.20 12.15 -16.01
N ASN A 156 -17.95 12.17 -16.45
CA ASN A 156 -17.30 11.06 -17.15
C ASN A 156 -16.38 10.29 -16.18
N ILE A 157 -15.70 9.23 -16.64
CA ILE A 157 -14.82 8.42 -15.78
C ILE A 157 -13.70 9.23 -15.10
N ILE A 158 -13.21 10.29 -15.77
CA ILE A 158 -12.13 11.14 -15.23
C ILE A 158 -12.67 12.09 -14.16
N SER A 159 -13.82 12.74 -14.42
CA SER A 159 -14.40 13.72 -13.52
C SER A 159 -15.23 13.11 -12.39
N SER A 160 -15.66 11.86 -12.54
CA SER A 160 -16.46 11.17 -11.52
C SER A 160 -15.66 10.88 -10.25
N ALA A 161 -16.29 11.08 -9.11
CA ALA A 161 -15.74 10.81 -7.79
C ALA A 161 -16.84 10.54 -6.77
N ILE A 162 -16.54 9.73 -5.75
CA ILE A 162 -17.30 9.81 -4.49
C ILE A 162 -16.78 11.03 -3.72
N ILE A 163 -17.65 12.00 -3.55
CA ILE A 163 -17.36 13.25 -2.86
C ILE A 163 -17.24 12.99 -1.35
N PRO A 164 -16.21 13.52 -0.66
CA PRO A 164 -16.05 13.40 0.79
C PRO A 164 -17.25 13.85 1.61
N THR A 165 -17.34 13.32 2.84
CA THR A 165 -18.36 13.71 3.82
C THR A 165 -18.28 15.20 4.14
N SER A 166 -19.42 15.84 4.30
CA SER A 166 -19.53 17.29 4.55
C SER A 166 -18.69 17.77 5.74
N ALA A 167 -18.05 18.93 5.60
CA ALA A 167 -17.34 19.61 6.68
C ALA A 167 -18.24 19.99 7.87
N ALA A 168 -19.56 20.09 7.65
CA ALA A 168 -20.54 20.24 8.73
C ALA A 168 -20.56 19.02 9.67
N THR A 169 -20.19 17.83 9.17
CA THR A 169 -20.05 16.60 9.97
C THR A 169 -18.67 16.53 10.64
N GLY A 170 -17.63 17.12 10.05
CA GLY A 170 -16.27 17.08 10.59
C GLY A 170 -15.76 15.64 10.74
N LEU A 171 -15.49 15.22 11.99
CA LEU A 171 -15.06 13.86 12.35
C LEU A 171 -16.17 13.03 13.03
N HIS A 172 -17.40 13.53 13.06
CA HIS A 172 -18.50 12.77 13.63
C HIS A 172 -18.76 11.51 12.80
N PHE A 173 -18.97 10.39 13.50
CA PHE A 173 -19.34 9.14 12.85
C PHE A 173 -20.74 9.26 12.26
N TYR A 174 -20.88 9.19 10.94
CA TYR A 174 -22.14 9.43 10.24
C TYR A 174 -22.66 8.19 9.47
N PRO A 175 -23.10 7.15 10.21
CA PRO A 175 -23.72 5.98 9.61
C PRO A 175 -25.12 6.31 9.09
N ILE A 176 -25.66 5.41 8.25
CA ILE A 176 -26.98 5.58 7.62
C ILE A 176 -28.09 5.87 8.65
N TRP A 177 -28.02 5.25 9.84
CA TRP A 177 -29.04 5.40 10.88
C TRP A 177 -28.93 6.68 11.72
N GLU A 178 -27.89 7.50 11.52
CA GLU A 178 -27.83 8.84 12.13
C GLU A 178 -28.51 9.92 11.27
N ALA A 179 -28.73 9.65 9.99
CA ALA A 179 -29.49 10.53 9.13
C ALA A 179 -31.00 10.35 9.36
N ALA A 180 -31.78 11.42 9.23
CA ALA A 180 -33.25 11.33 9.29
C ALA A 180 -33.83 10.61 8.05
N SER A 181 -33.08 10.58 6.94
CA SER A 181 -33.46 9.89 5.70
C SER A 181 -32.23 9.48 4.87
N VAL A 182 -32.44 8.57 3.91
CA VAL A 182 -31.40 8.22 2.94
C VAL A 182 -31.01 9.43 2.07
N ASP A 183 -31.96 10.30 1.73
CA ASP A 183 -31.69 11.50 0.93
C ASP A 183 -30.75 12.47 1.66
N GLU A 184 -30.97 12.69 2.96
CA GLU A 184 -30.07 13.47 3.81
C GLU A 184 -28.70 12.82 3.92
N TRP A 185 -28.65 11.49 4.11
CA TRP A 185 -27.39 10.75 4.18
C TRP A 185 -26.57 10.90 2.89
N LEU A 186 -27.23 10.84 1.73
CA LEU A 186 -26.60 11.05 0.43
C LEU A 186 -26.14 12.51 0.25
N TYR A 187 -26.96 13.49 0.63
CA TYR A 187 -26.62 14.92 0.52
C TYR A 187 -25.38 15.29 1.34
N ASN A 188 -25.20 14.69 2.52
CA ASN A 188 -24.08 14.95 3.42
C ASN A 188 -22.83 14.11 3.12
N GLY A 189 -22.83 13.29 2.06
CA GLY A 189 -21.66 12.50 1.65
C GLY A 189 -21.42 11.23 2.46
N GLY A 190 -22.45 10.70 3.11
CA GLY A 190 -22.40 9.47 3.89
C GLY A 190 -21.78 8.24 3.17
N PRO A 191 -21.96 8.04 1.84
CA PRO A 191 -21.27 6.97 1.12
C PRO A 191 -19.75 6.99 1.28
N TYR A 192 -19.13 8.17 1.36
CA TYR A 192 -17.68 8.30 1.48
C TYR A 192 -17.15 7.64 2.75
N GLU A 193 -17.70 8.03 3.91
CA GLU A 193 -17.29 7.50 5.20
C GLU A 193 -17.54 5.99 5.28
N LEU A 194 -18.70 5.52 4.80
CA LEU A 194 -19.01 4.08 4.76
C LEU A 194 -17.96 3.32 3.94
N ILE A 195 -17.66 3.77 2.72
CA ILE A 195 -16.70 3.10 1.84
C ILE A 195 -15.31 3.10 2.48
N VAL A 196 -14.82 4.26 2.96
CA VAL A 196 -13.49 4.40 3.53
C VAL A 196 -13.28 3.48 4.73
N LEU A 197 -14.22 3.47 5.69
CA LEU A 197 -14.08 2.66 6.91
C LEU A 197 -14.10 1.15 6.59
N HIS A 198 -15.01 0.71 5.73
CA HIS A 198 -15.08 -0.69 5.32
C HIS A 198 -13.87 -1.11 4.47
N PHE A 199 -13.39 -0.24 3.60
CA PHE A 199 -12.19 -0.47 2.80
C PHE A 199 -10.95 -0.62 3.69
N LEU A 200 -10.70 0.31 4.62
CA LEU A 200 -9.54 0.26 5.51
C LEU A 200 -9.53 -1.00 6.38
N LEU A 201 -10.69 -1.39 6.92
CA LEU A 201 -10.83 -2.66 7.65
C LEU A 201 -10.56 -3.87 6.73
N GLY A 202 -11.09 -3.82 5.50
CA GLY A 202 -10.91 -4.86 4.49
C GLY A 202 -9.44 -5.07 4.10
N VAL A 203 -8.70 -4.01 3.80
CA VAL A 203 -7.28 -4.11 3.43
C VAL A 203 -6.37 -4.48 4.61
N ALA A 204 -6.73 -4.08 5.84
CA ALA A 204 -6.04 -4.54 7.04
C ALA A 204 -6.23 -6.06 7.24
N CYS A 205 -7.46 -6.56 7.04
CA CYS A 205 -7.73 -8.00 7.08
C CYS A 205 -7.09 -8.74 5.90
N TYR A 206 -7.00 -8.14 4.72
CA TYR A 206 -6.28 -8.71 3.58
C TYR A 206 -4.79 -8.91 3.88
N MET A 207 -4.15 -7.93 4.51
CA MET A 207 -2.77 -8.07 5.00
C MET A 207 -2.62 -9.25 5.98
N GLY A 208 -3.57 -9.39 6.91
CA GLY A 208 -3.61 -10.54 7.82
C GLY A 208 -3.82 -11.88 7.10
N ARG A 209 -4.61 -11.89 6.03
CA ARG A 209 -4.84 -13.06 5.17
C ARG A 209 -3.58 -13.49 4.41
N GLU A 210 -2.77 -12.55 3.91
CA GLU A 210 -1.48 -12.86 3.29
C GLU A 210 -0.56 -13.59 4.27
N TRP A 211 -0.50 -13.10 5.51
CA TRP A 211 0.25 -13.77 6.58
C TRP A 211 -0.34 -15.15 6.92
N GLU A 212 -1.65 -15.27 7.09
CA GLU A 212 -2.34 -16.52 7.41
C GLU A 212 -2.07 -17.60 6.36
N LEU A 213 -2.13 -17.25 5.07
CA LEU A 213 -1.85 -18.19 3.98
C LEU A 213 -0.37 -18.58 3.94
N SER A 214 0.55 -17.62 4.15
CA SER A 214 1.98 -17.94 4.20
C SER A 214 2.30 -18.97 5.28
N PHE A 215 1.68 -18.84 6.45
CA PHE A 215 1.87 -19.78 7.55
C PHE A 215 1.29 -21.17 7.24
N ARG A 216 0.09 -21.23 6.65
CA ARG A 216 -0.55 -22.49 6.23
C ARG A 216 0.28 -23.26 5.21
N LEU A 217 0.94 -22.54 4.30
CA LEU A 217 1.79 -23.13 3.26
C LEU A 217 3.24 -23.38 3.73
N GLY A 218 3.58 -23.06 4.99
CA GLY A 218 4.97 -23.15 5.47
C GLY A 218 5.93 -22.17 4.77
N MET A 219 5.39 -21.13 4.14
CA MET A 219 6.16 -20.10 3.45
C MET A 219 6.73 -19.08 4.45
N ARG A 220 7.74 -18.34 3.98
CA ARG A 220 8.32 -17.21 4.69
C ARG A 220 7.31 -16.05 4.78
N PRO A 221 7.04 -15.43 5.96
CA PRO A 221 5.85 -14.58 6.19
C PRO A 221 6.02 -13.09 5.82
N TRP A 222 6.94 -12.73 4.93
CA TRP A 222 7.29 -11.32 4.68
C TRP A 222 6.50 -10.62 3.57
N ILE A 223 5.60 -11.32 2.88
CA ILE A 223 4.73 -10.72 1.84
C ILE A 223 3.81 -9.65 2.48
N ALA A 224 3.17 -9.99 3.60
CA ALA A 224 2.34 -9.05 4.37
C ALA A 224 3.11 -7.81 4.83
N VAL A 225 4.41 -7.95 5.11
CA VAL A 225 5.27 -6.81 5.50
C VAL A 225 5.47 -5.87 4.31
N ALA A 226 5.66 -6.39 3.10
CA ALA A 226 5.72 -5.54 1.90
C ALA A 226 4.37 -4.86 1.63
N TYR A 227 3.26 -5.58 1.78
CA TYR A 227 1.91 -5.04 1.59
C TYR A 227 1.50 -4.00 2.66
N SER A 228 2.18 -3.95 3.81
CA SER A 228 1.94 -2.91 4.81
C SER A 228 2.23 -1.48 4.31
N ALA A 229 3.11 -1.31 3.31
CA ALA A 229 3.44 0.01 2.76
C ALA A 229 2.24 0.69 2.07
N PRO A 230 1.53 0.06 1.11
CA PRO A 230 0.32 0.64 0.55
C PRO A 230 -0.83 0.75 1.56
N VAL A 231 -0.97 -0.18 2.52
CA VAL A 231 -1.98 -0.06 3.60
C VAL A 231 -1.73 1.19 4.46
N ALA A 232 -0.47 1.45 4.81
CA ALA A 232 -0.09 2.65 5.56
C ALA A 232 -0.35 3.93 4.75
N ALA A 233 -0.04 3.93 3.45
CA ALA A 233 -0.32 5.07 2.57
C ALA A 233 -1.82 5.35 2.46
N ALA A 234 -2.65 4.32 2.27
CA ALA A 234 -4.11 4.46 2.24
C ALA A 234 -4.67 4.97 3.58
N THR A 235 -4.19 4.44 4.69
CA THR A 235 -4.56 4.90 6.04
C THR A 235 -4.17 6.36 6.26
N ALA A 236 -3.02 6.79 5.72
CA ALA A 236 -2.56 8.17 5.85
C ALA A 236 -3.51 9.17 5.16
N VAL A 237 -3.92 8.90 3.91
CA VAL A 237 -4.74 9.84 3.12
C VAL A 237 -6.24 9.78 3.43
N PHE A 238 -6.75 8.64 3.89
CA PHE A 238 -8.17 8.44 4.16
C PHE A 238 -8.58 8.57 5.63
N LEU A 239 -7.63 8.50 6.56
CA LEU A 239 -7.94 8.54 8.00
C LEU A 239 -7.05 9.52 8.76
N ILE A 240 -5.73 9.37 8.68
CA ILE A 240 -4.81 10.19 9.51
C ILE A 240 -4.85 11.66 9.11
N TYR A 241 -4.83 11.97 7.80
CA TYR A 241 -4.90 13.35 7.33
C TYR A 241 -6.23 14.02 7.68
N PRO A 242 -7.42 13.41 7.42
CA PRO A 242 -8.69 13.89 7.94
C PRO A 242 -8.71 14.17 9.44
N ILE A 243 -8.21 13.24 10.26
CA ILE A 243 -8.12 13.42 11.72
C ILE A 243 -7.24 14.64 12.05
N GLY A 244 -6.13 14.82 11.34
CA GLY A 244 -5.22 15.95 11.52
C GLY A 244 -5.83 17.30 11.13
N GLN A 245 -6.69 17.34 10.11
CA GLN A 245 -7.40 18.55 9.69
C GLN A 245 -8.69 18.80 10.49
N GLY A 246 -9.25 17.77 11.13
CA GLY A 246 -10.49 17.85 11.89
C GLY A 246 -11.76 17.60 11.07
N SER A 247 -11.63 17.07 9.84
CA SER A 247 -12.77 16.78 8.98
C SER A 247 -12.48 15.69 7.95
N PHE A 248 -13.47 14.82 7.68
CA PHE A 248 -13.44 13.92 6.52
C PHE A 248 -13.59 14.63 5.17
N SER A 249 -14.05 15.88 5.15
CA SER A 249 -14.12 16.70 3.92
C SER A 249 -12.74 16.91 3.27
N ASP A 250 -11.68 16.95 4.08
CA ASP A 250 -10.29 17.11 3.63
C ASP A 250 -9.64 15.76 3.25
N GLY A 251 -10.37 14.65 3.40
CA GLY A 251 -9.94 13.35 2.91
C GLY A 251 -9.82 13.32 1.40
N MET A 252 -8.93 12.48 0.88
CA MET A 252 -8.78 12.32 -0.57
C MET A 252 -10.11 11.82 -1.18
N PRO A 253 -10.69 12.53 -2.18
CA PRO A 253 -11.91 12.06 -2.85
C PRO A 253 -11.67 10.76 -3.63
N LEU A 254 -12.71 9.91 -3.76
CA LEU A 254 -12.59 8.64 -4.47
C LEU A 254 -12.88 8.80 -5.97
N GLY A 255 -11.95 9.43 -6.68
CA GLY A 255 -12.02 9.64 -8.13
C GLY A 255 -10.76 10.30 -8.70
N ILE A 256 -10.56 10.21 -10.01
CA ILE A 256 -9.30 10.62 -10.67
C ILE A 256 -9.06 12.13 -10.50
N SER A 257 -10.00 12.97 -10.96
CA SER A 257 -9.90 14.42 -10.79
C SER A 257 -9.87 14.85 -9.32
N GLY A 258 -10.58 14.13 -8.46
CA GLY A 258 -10.57 14.35 -7.02
C GLY A 258 -9.20 14.11 -6.38
N THR A 259 -8.47 13.09 -6.80
CA THR A 259 -7.08 12.87 -6.38
C THR A 259 -6.17 14.02 -6.80
N PHE A 260 -6.31 14.55 -8.03
CA PHE A 260 -5.52 15.71 -8.46
C PHE A 260 -5.84 16.95 -7.63
N ASN A 261 -7.12 17.19 -7.32
CA ASN A 261 -7.53 18.30 -6.47
C ASN A 261 -6.88 18.18 -5.08
N PHE A 262 -6.96 17.01 -4.44
CA PHE A 262 -6.30 16.73 -3.16
C PHE A 262 -4.80 17.04 -3.21
N MET A 263 -4.08 16.57 -4.25
CA MET A 263 -2.64 16.81 -4.37
C MET A 263 -2.28 18.29 -4.51
N ILE A 264 -3.07 19.06 -5.25
CA ILE A 264 -2.83 20.50 -5.46
C ILE A 264 -3.06 21.28 -4.16
N VAL A 265 -4.16 20.99 -3.45
CA VAL A 265 -4.46 21.62 -2.15
C VAL A 265 -3.40 21.23 -1.12
N PHE A 266 -3.03 19.96 -1.06
CA PHE A 266 -1.98 19.47 -0.15
C PHE A 266 -0.63 20.15 -0.42
N GLN A 267 -0.29 20.39 -1.69
CA GLN A 267 0.91 21.17 -2.04
C GLN A 267 0.78 22.64 -1.60
N ALA A 268 -0.38 23.26 -1.78
CA ALA A 268 -0.59 24.67 -1.39
C ALA A 268 -0.48 24.87 0.13
N GLU A 269 -0.99 23.94 0.92
CA GLU A 269 -1.01 24.04 2.38
C GLU A 269 0.27 23.53 3.05
N HIS A 270 0.87 22.45 2.53
CA HIS A 270 1.96 21.74 3.20
C HIS A 270 3.29 21.81 2.46
N ASN A 271 3.32 22.34 1.24
CA ASN A 271 4.51 22.39 0.38
C ASN A 271 5.22 21.02 0.28
N ILE A 272 4.43 19.96 0.05
CA ILE A 272 4.88 18.55 0.11
C ILE A 272 6.09 18.26 -0.78
N LEU A 273 6.25 18.95 -1.91
CA LEU A 273 7.41 18.78 -2.79
C LEU A 273 8.74 19.09 -2.08
N MET A 274 8.73 19.91 -1.04
CA MET A 274 9.92 20.24 -0.24
C MET A 274 10.10 19.33 0.99
N HIS A 275 9.16 18.41 1.26
CA HIS A 275 9.23 17.53 2.40
C HIS A 275 10.14 16.31 2.14
N PRO A 276 11.12 15.99 3.01
CA PRO A 276 12.09 14.92 2.74
C PRO A 276 11.44 13.53 2.65
N PHE A 277 10.36 13.25 3.39
CA PHE A 277 9.67 11.96 3.27
C PHE A 277 8.96 11.79 1.91
N HIS A 278 8.46 12.88 1.31
CA HIS A 278 7.90 12.80 -0.04
C HIS A 278 9.03 12.55 -1.05
N MET A 279 10.18 13.22 -0.93
CA MET A 279 11.35 12.96 -1.78
C MET A 279 11.85 11.52 -1.66
N LEU A 280 11.85 10.93 -0.46
CA LEU A 280 12.18 9.52 -0.26
C LEU A 280 11.14 8.60 -0.92
N GLY A 281 9.85 8.92 -0.82
CA GLY A 281 8.79 8.20 -1.53
C GLY A 281 8.98 8.23 -3.06
N VAL A 282 9.28 9.40 -3.61
CA VAL A 282 9.59 9.60 -5.04
C VAL A 282 10.82 8.76 -5.45
N ALA A 283 11.90 8.79 -4.66
CA ALA A 283 13.07 7.96 -4.90
C ALA A 283 12.73 6.46 -4.85
N GLY A 284 11.85 6.05 -3.94
CA GLY A 284 11.35 4.69 -3.82
C GLY A 284 10.57 4.21 -5.06
N VAL A 285 9.62 4.99 -5.55
CA VAL A 285 8.81 4.59 -6.73
C VAL A 285 9.58 4.67 -8.05
N PHE A 286 10.48 5.65 -8.21
CA PHE A 286 11.36 5.72 -9.38
C PHE A 286 12.43 4.63 -9.34
N GLY A 287 13.06 4.40 -8.19
CA GLY A 287 14.00 3.31 -8.00
C GLY A 287 13.34 1.95 -8.21
N GLY A 288 12.13 1.74 -7.68
CA GLY A 288 11.35 0.53 -7.89
C GLY A 288 11.04 0.27 -9.36
N SER A 289 10.56 1.28 -10.08
CA SER A 289 10.31 1.18 -11.53
C SER A 289 11.59 0.88 -12.32
N LEU A 290 12.70 1.57 -11.99
CA LEU A 290 14.00 1.36 -12.63
C LEU A 290 14.50 -0.07 -12.40
N PHE A 291 14.47 -0.56 -11.15
CA PHE A 291 14.95 -1.89 -10.83
C PHE A 291 14.03 -2.99 -11.36
N SER A 292 12.72 -2.75 -11.46
CA SER A 292 11.80 -3.66 -12.13
C SER A 292 12.16 -3.83 -13.60
N ALA A 293 12.40 -2.73 -14.32
CA ALA A 293 12.81 -2.77 -15.72
C ALA A 293 14.20 -3.40 -15.89
N MET A 294 15.16 -3.02 -15.04
CA MET A 294 16.51 -3.56 -15.06
C MET A 294 16.51 -5.07 -14.81
N HIS A 295 15.84 -5.55 -13.76
CA HIS A 295 15.75 -6.97 -13.46
C HIS A 295 15.11 -7.75 -14.61
N GLY A 296 13.97 -7.28 -15.11
CA GLY A 296 13.31 -7.89 -16.28
C GLY A 296 14.24 -7.97 -17.50
N SER A 297 14.98 -6.90 -17.79
CA SER A 297 15.92 -6.86 -18.92
C SER A 297 17.10 -7.81 -18.77
N LEU A 298 17.72 -7.90 -17.58
CA LEU A 298 18.90 -8.73 -17.32
C LEU A 298 18.56 -10.23 -17.32
N VAL A 299 17.40 -10.60 -16.76
CA VAL A 299 16.91 -11.97 -16.82
C VAL A 299 16.59 -12.34 -18.27
N THR A 300 15.87 -11.48 -18.98
CA THR A 300 15.50 -11.74 -20.39
C THR A 300 16.72 -11.83 -21.30
N SER A 301 17.77 -11.02 -21.08
CA SER A 301 18.98 -11.03 -21.91
C SER A 301 19.89 -12.23 -21.67
N SER A 302 19.62 -13.04 -20.65
CA SER A 302 20.46 -14.18 -20.26
C SER A 302 19.69 -15.52 -20.24
N LEU A 303 18.51 -15.58 -20.86
CA LEU A 303 17.76 -16.82 -21.03
C LEU A 303 18.60 -17.87 -21.76
N ILE A 304 18.51 -19.12 -21.29
CA ILE A 304 19.12 -20.26 -21.97
C ILE A 304 18.25 -20.59 -23.19
N ARG A 305 18.88 -20.85 -24.34
CA ARG A 305 18.15 -21.14 -25.58
C ARG A 305 17.59 -22.57 -25.55
N GLU A 306 16.29 -22.68 -25.33
CA GLU A 306 15.55 -23.95 -25.31
C GLU A 306 14.53 -24.10 -26.46
N THR A 307 14.33 -23.04 -27.26
CA THR A 307 13.35 -23.03 -28.37
C THR A 307 13.98 -22.69 -29.72
N ALA A 308 13.26 -23.02 -30.79
CA ALA A 308 13.57 -22.58 -32.14
C ALA A 308 13.18 -21.10 -32.36
N GLU A 309 13.67 -20.49 -33.44
CA GLU A 309 13.45 -19.06 -33.74
C GLU A 309 12.00 -18.72 -34.15
N ASN A 310 11.25 -19.73 -34.59
CA ASN A 310 9.84 -19.61 -34.98
C ASN A 310 8.87 -19.89 -33.82
N GLU A 311 9.38 -20.07 -32.60
CA GLU A 311 8.61 -20.33 -31.39
C GLU A 311 8.88 -19.26 -30.34
N SER A 312 7.93 -19.02 -29.43
CA SER A 312 8.13 -18.08 -28.34
C SER A 312 9.17 -18.63 -27.36
N ALA A 313 10.14 -17.81 -26.96
CA ALA A 313 11.13 -18.18 -25.93
C ALA A 313 10.48 -18.57 -24.58
N ASN A 314 9.25 -18.13 -24.30
CA ASN A 314 8.52 -18.50 -23.08
C ASN A 314 8.24 -20.00 -22.98
N GLU A 315 8.04 -20.68 -24.12
CA GLU A 315 7.79 -22.13 -24.15
C GLU A 315 9.01 -22.95 -23.72
N GLY A 316 10.20 -22.32 -23.67
CA GLY A 316 11.42 -22.90 -23.12
C GLY A 316 11.36 -23.15 -21.62
N TYR A 317 10.57 -22.37 -20.87
CA TYR A 317 10.34 -22.60 -19.44
C TYR A 317 9.18 -23.58 -19.22
N LYS A 318 9.39 -24.59 -18.37
CA LYS A 318 8.36 -25.52 -17.91
C LYS A 318 8.01 -25.27 -16.46
N PHE A 319 6.71 -25.15 -16.17
CA PHE A 319 6.23 -24.86 -14.82
C PHE A 319 6.65 -25.96 -13.83
N GLY A 320 7.35 -25.57 -12.77
CA GLY A 320 7.87 -26.48 -11.75
C GLY A 320 9.18 -27.18 -12.10
N GLN A 321 9.87 -26.77 -13.18
CA GLN A 321 11.23 -27.24 -13.46
C GLN A 321 12.20 -26.89 -12.32
N GLU A 322 13.20 -27.74 -12.11
CA GLU A 322 14.21 -27.57 -11.04
C GLU A 322 15.37 -26.66 -11.47
N GLU A 323 15.70 -26.65 -12.76
CA GLU A 323 16.82 -25.86 -13.28
C GLU A 323 16.43 -24.39 -13.53
N GLU A 324 17.36 -23.49 -13.22
CA GLU A 324 17.20 -22.05 -13.48
C GLU A 324 17.11 -21.78 -14.97
N THR A 325 16.15 -20.94 -15.38
CA THR A 325 15.86 -20.68 -16.80
C THR A 325 16.83 -19.71 -17.48
N TYR A 326 17.77 -19.12 -16.73
CA TYR A 326 18.67 -18.08 -17.19
C TYR A 326 20.06 -18.21 -16.57
N ASN A 327 21.07 -17.64 -17.23
CA ASN A 327 22.44 -17.66 -16.74
C ASN A 327 22.76 -16.41 -15.89
N ILE A 328 22.68 -16.56 -14.57
CA ILE A 328 22.99 -15.48 -13.62
C ILE A 328 24.44 -14.97 -13.72
N MET A 329 25.41 -15.83 -14.07
CA MET A 329 26.81 -15.42 -14.21
C MET A 329 27.01 -14.52 -15.43
N ALA A 330 26.30 -14.78 -16.53
CA ALA A 330 26.30 -13.92 -17.70
C ALA A 330 25.64 -12.56 -17.39
N ALA A 331 24.49 -12.56 -16.71
CA ALA A 331 23.83 -11.34 -16.28
C ALA A 331 24.70 -10.50 -15.33
N HIS A 332 25.35 -11.14 -14.35
CA HIS A 332 26.25 -10.48 -13.42
C HIS A 332 27.49 -9.90 -14.11
N GLY A 333 28.12 -10.68 -15.00
CA GLY A 333 29.28 -10.23 -15.77
C GLY A 333 28.99 -9.11 -16.77
N TYR A 334 27.75 -8.99 -17.25
CA TYR A 334 27.32 -7.87 -18.08
C TYR A 334 27.10 -6.58 -17.28
N PHE A 335 26.58 -6.69 -16.05
CA PHE A 335 26.26 -5.54 -15.23
C PHE A 335 27.44 -5.00 -14.41
N GLY A 336 28.35 -5.87 -13.99
CA GLY A 336 29.55 -5.52 -13.19
C GLY A 336 30.66 -4.86 -14.00
#